data_AF-A0AAU1P092-F1
#
_entry.id   AF-A0AAU1P092-F1
#
_cell.length_a   1.000
_cell.length_b   1.000
_cell.length_c   1.000
_cell.angle_alpha   90.00
_cell.angle_beta   90.00
_cell.angle_gamma   90.00
#
_symmetry.space_group_name_H-M   'P 1'
#
loop_
_entity.id
_entity.type
_entity.pdbx_description
1 polymer ?
#
loop_
_entity_poly.entity_id
_entity_poly.type
_entity_poly.pdbx_seq_one_letter_code
_entity_poly.pdbx_strand_id
1 'polypeptide(L)'
;MFSTQDEWNTGYAEGSRYRRLSDSERSLLAAHAPAPAGGRALDVGCGVGELAAHLAVLGYTVDAVDWSEAALADAGAHHGEAARWLRLDVESGDWASLADGYDLITLRFVAPFLTSRDRTLHALGHRLRPGGALVVITPLAADTPAERRGIALDEDELTALQARWSTSERHNTEGLAFLILRGPGTEEAPLQGSPPAAGAQSSLPDTGSLGAAGSTSSRRHDFHLSGRHYGQVESGRKTIEVRVRTPTTAAVEVGDTVVFHNQDSGRELDIIVKRATPYASFEELLSAEDPARIDPDGLREDLLTGLRTGCPAAEASPGPLAFEFDHRPAQTGRPMPMTPTEYAQTVPHHTVYGCLYVRDAYDRPVQLRSVYGSRLWQFPGGNLDTLGEDPLQTARREAVEETGLELGLDTPRLLLTHFLHAGPRAPLNKVGLIFDGGRLSADQLRRIRLDPVEHDMWAVHDLAHWRELMAPRGFVRLDAVERARLGEGPAYLITHT
;
A
#
# COMPACT_ATOMS: atom_id res chain seq x y z
N MET A 1 -8.58 4.58 18.29
CA MET A 1 -8.95 5.00 16.93
C MET A 1 -10.31 4.41 16.67
N PHE A 2 -11.31 5.21 16.29
CA PHE A 2 -12.65 4.68 16.01
C PHE A 2 -12.62 3.98 14.65
N SER A 3 -13.15 2.75 14.62
CA SER A 3 -13.07 1.83 13.49
C SER A 3 -14.41 1.21 13.12
N THR A 4 -15.40 1.31 14.02
CA THR A 4 -16.77 0.83 13.80
C THR A 4 -17.79 1.95 13.99
N GLN A 5 -18.98 1.78 13.40
CA GLN A 5 -20.06 2.76 13.53
C GLN A 5 -20.45 3.02 14.99
N ASP A 6 -20.50 1.97 15.82
CA ASP A 6 -20.87 2.07 17.22
C ASP A 6 -19.83 2.86 18.04
N GLU A 7 -18.55 2.68 17.73
CA GLU A 7 -17.46 3.48 18.33
C GLU A 7 -17.59 4.96 17.97
N TRP A 8 -17.89 5.28 16.71
CA TRP A 8 -18.14 6.66 16.27
C TRP A 8 -19.38 7.25 16.94
N ASN A 9 -20.51 6.52 16.95
CA ASN A 9 -21.74 6.94 17.61
C ASN A 9 -21.50 7.22 19.10
N THR A 10 -20.84 6.30 19.80
CA THR A 10 -20.50 6.43 21.22
C THR A 10 -19.59 7.63 21.46
N GLY A 11 -18.52 7.76 20.68
CA GLY A 11 -17.60 8.88 20.79
C GLY A 11 -18.28 10.23 20.66
N TYR A 12 -19.14 10.41 19.64
CA TYR A 12 -19.90 11.66 19.47
C TYR A 12 -20.94 11.90 20.57
N ALA A 13 -21.64 10.85 21.01
CA ALA A 13 -22.60 10.93 22.12
C ALA A 13 -21.94 11.30 23.45
N GLU A 14 -20.71 10.85 23.68
CA GLU A 14 -19.90 11.19 24.86
C GLU A 14 -19.18 12.55 24.74
N GLY A 15 -19.39 13.29 23.64
CA GLY A 15 -18.86 14.63 23.48
C GLY A 15 -17.50 14.72 22.79
N SER A 16 -16.99 13.63 22.19
CA SER A 16 -15.78 13.70 21.36
C SER A 16 -16.01 14.66 20.19
N ARG A 17 -15.10 15.60 20.01
CA ARG A 17 -15.14 16.60 18.93
C ARG A 17 -13.74 16.76 18.35
N TYR A 18 -13.69 17.04 17.05
CA TYR A 18 -12.46 17.46 16.39
C TYR A 18 -12.24 18.96 16.60
N ARG A 19 -11.04 19.42 16.24
CA ARG A 19 -10.69 20.84 16.25
C ARG A 19 -11.72 21.63 15.43
N ARG A 20 -12.09 22.81 15.95
CA ARG A 20 -12.99 23.75 15.25
C ARG A 20 -12.41 24.24 13.93
N LEU A 21 -13.28 24.63 13.01
CA LEU A 21 -12.92 25.21 11.71
C LEU A 21 -12.29 26.60 11.92
N SER A 22 -10.99 26.72 11.63
CA SER A 22 -10.24 27.97 11.84
C SER A 22 -10.42 28.97 10.70
N ASP A 23 -10.11 30.24 10.97
CA ASP A 23 -10.20 31.32 9.97
C ASP A 23 -9.27 31.10 8.77
N SER A 24 -8.11 30.48 9.01
CA SER A 24 -7.17 30.08 7.96
C SER A 24 -7.81 29.09 6.98
N GLU A 25 -8.51 28.08 7.51
CA GLU A 25 -9.19 27.06 6.71
C GLU A 25 -10.38 27.66 5.93
N ARG A 26 -11.16 28.54 6.57
CA ARG A 26 -12.25 29.30 5.93
C ARG A 26 -11.73 30.16 4.77
N SER A 27 -10.60 30.83 4.98
CA SER A 27 -9.98 31.69 3.97
C SER A 27 -9.47 30.89 2.77
N LEU A 28 -8.84 29.74 3.00
CA LEU A 28 -8.40 28.84 1.93
C LEU A 28 -9.56 28.29 1.11
N LEU A 29 -10.65 27.87 1.76
CA LEU A 29 -11.86 27.41 1.06
C LEU A 29 -12.44 28.52 0.18
N ALA A 30 -12.58 29.74 0.71
CA ALA A 30 -13.12 30.87 -0.04
C ALA A 30 -12.23 31.26 -1.24
N ALA A 31 -10.90 31.16 -1.09
CA ALA A 31 -9.95 31.54 -2.13
C ALA A 31 -9.83 30.49 -3.25
N HIS A 32 -9.80 29.20 -2.91
CA HIS A 32 -9.48 28.13 -3.87
C HIS A 32 -10.70 27.32 -4.34
N ALA A 33 -11.83 27.42 -3.64
CA ALA A 33 -13.07 26.75 -3.99
C ALA A 33 -14.30 27.67 -3.77
N PRO A 34 -14.35 28.87 -4.38
CA PRO A 34 -15.51 29.76 -4.28
C PRO A 34 -16.74 29.10 -4.91
N ALA A 35 -17.92 29.30 -4.31
CA ALA A 35 -19.14 28.72 -4.83
C ALA A 35 -19.53 29.35 -6.17
N PRO A 36 -19.72 28.57 -7.25
CA PRO A 36 -20.36 29.07 -8.45
C PRO A 36 -21.83 29.36 -8.16
N ALA A 37 -22.49 30.11 -9.04
CA ALA A 37 -23.93 30.36 -8.93
C ALA A 37 -24.71 29.03 -8.95
N GLY A 38 -25.41 28.72 -7.85
CA GLY A 38 -26.11 27.44 -7.68
C GLY A 38 -25.18 26.24 -7.46
N GLY A 39 -23.95 26.50 -7.01
CA GLY A 39 -22.95 25.46 -6.78
C GLY A 39 -23.39 24.44 -5.74
N ARG A 40 -22.94 23.19 -5.92
CA ARG A 40 -23.20 22.08 -4.99
C ARG A 40 -21.93 21.59 -4.33
N ALA A 41 -21.99 21.35 -3.03
CA ALA A 41 -20.90 20.75 -2.28
C ALA A 41 -21.33 19.44 -1.60
N LEU A 42 -20.40 18.49 -1.49
CA LEU A 42 -20.51 17.29 -0.67
C LEU A 42 -19.48 17.37 0.45
N ASP A 43 -19.91 17.36 1.71
CA ASP A 43 -19.03 17.24 2.87
C ASP A 43 -19.03 15.80 3.38
N VAL A 44 -17.92 15.08 3.16
CA VAL A 44 -17.77 13.68 3.54
C VAL A 44 -17.17 13.58 4.93
N GLY A 45 -17.82 12.79 5.80
CA GLY A 45 -17.49 12.70 7.22
C GLY A 45 -17.71 14.05 7.92
N CYS A 46 -18.90 14.63 7.72
CA CYS A 46 -19.21 15.99 8.16
C CYS A 46 -19.19 16.17 9.68
N GLY A 47 -19.19 15.07 10.45
CA GLY A 47 -19.26 15.09 11.89
C GLY A 47 -20.46 15.90 12.37
N VAL A 48 -20.19 16.88 13.24
CA VAL A 48 -21.21 17.79 13.79
C VAL A 48 -21.53 18.99 12.90
N GLY A 49 -21.05 19.01 11.65
CA GLY A 49 -21.57 19.88 10.60
C GLY A 49 -20.96 21.29 10.48
N GLU A 50 -19.89 21.61 11.22
CA GLU A 50 -19.30 22.96 11.19
C GLU A 50 -18.78 23.37 9.80
N LEU A 51 -18.15 22.44 9.08
CA LEU A 51 -17.66 22.68 7.71
C LEU A 51 -18.83 22.78 6.72
N ALA A 52 -19.74 21.82 6.72
CA ALA A 52 -20.97 21.87 5.93
C ALA A 52 -21.74 23.21 6.09
N ALA A 53 -21.91 23.69 7.32
CA ALA A 53 -22.56 24.98 7.58
C ALA A 53 -21.78 26.17 7.02
N HIS A 54 -20.45 26.12 7.06
CA HIS A 54 -19.61 27.15 6.44
C HIS A 54 -19.70 27.14 4.90
N LEU A 55 -19.73 25.95 4.28
CA LEU A 55 -19.90 25.83 2.83
C LEU A 55 -21.24 26.42 2.37
N ALA A 56 -22.30 26.27 3.18
CA ALA A 56 -23.59 26.93 2.93
C ALA A 56 -23.48 28.46 2.97
N VAL A 57 -22.72 29.02 3.93
CA VAL A 57 -22.42 30.47 3.99
C VAL A 57 -21.62 30.94 2.78
N LEU A 58 -20.74 30.10 2.23
CA LEU A 58 -20.01 30.40 0.98
C LEU A 58 -20.91 30.35 -0.26
N GLY A 59 -22.16 29.91 -0.14
CA GLY A 59 -23.15 29.91 -1.22
C GLY A 59 -23.40 28.54 -1.86
N TYR A 60 -22.84 27.47 -1.32
CA TYR A 60 -23.12 26.11 -1.79
C TYR A 60 -24.48 25.59 -1.31
N THR A 61 -25.15 24.81 -2.14
CA THR A 61 -26.13 23.82 -1.67
C THR A 61 -25.39 22.58 -1.21
N VAL A 62 -25.50 22.22 0.07
CA VAL A 62 -24.63 21.22 0.69
C VAL A 62 -25.37 19.92 0.97
N ASP A 63 -24.82 18.81 0.46
CA ASP A 63 -25.09 17.46 0.98
C ASP A 63 -23.98 17.13 1.99
N ALA A 64 -24.33 16.73 3.20
CA ALA A 64 -23.38 16.43 4.27
C ALA A 64 -23.60 14.99 4.75
N VAL A 65 -22.57 14.16 4.61
CA VAL A 65 -22.66 12.73 4.92
C VAL A 65 -21.78 12.35 6.10
N ASP A 66 -22.30 11.52 6.97
CA ASP A 66 -21.51 10.88 8.03
C ASP A 66 -22.03 9.46 8.30
N TRP A 67 -21.16 8.61 8.83
CA TRP A 67 -21.53 7.26 9.22
C TRP A 67 -22.22 7.25 10.59
N SER A 68 -21.95 8.24 11.44
CA SER A 68 -22.49 8.38 12.80
C SER A 68 -23.86 9.08 12.80
N GLU A 69 -24.90 8.37 13.23
CA GLU A 69 -26.22 8.96 13.44
C GLU A 69 -26.21 9.98 14.58
N ALA A 70 -25.38 9.75 15.62
CA ALA A 70 -25.23 10.68 16.73
C ALA A 70 -24.62 12.02 16.28
N ALA A 71 -23.64 11.97 15.36
CA ALA A 71 -23.03 13.18 14.80
C ALA A 71 -24.03 13.97 13.96
N LEU A 72 -24.80 13.29 13.09
CA LEU A 72 -25.81 13.91 12.24
C LEU A 72 -26.96 14.51 13.04
N ALA A 73 -27.38 13.87 14.14
CA ALA A 73 -28.38 14.43 15.05
C ALA A 73 -27.89 15.74 15.67
N ASP A 74 -26.63 15.79 16.11
CA ASP A 74 -26.01 17.00 16.67
C ASP A 74 -25.87 18.11 15.61
N ALA A 75 -25.44 17.73 14.40
CA ALA A 75 -25.32 18.65 13.27
C ALA A 75 -26.68 19.27 12.89
N GLY A 76 -27.72 18.46 12.77
CA GLY A 76 -29.08 18.93 12.48
C GLY A 76 -29.63 19.84 13.58
N ALA A 77 -29.35 19.54 14.84
CA ALA A 77 -29.77 20.37 15.97
C ALA A 77 -29.09 21.75 15.99
N HIS A 78 -27.80 21.83 15.63
CA HIS A 78 -27.01 23.06 15.68
C HIS A 78 -27.07 23.91 14.41
N HIS A 79 -27.19 23.25 13.24
CA HIS A 79 -27.04 23.90 11.95
C HIS A 79 -28.30 23.83 11.06
N GLY A 80 -29.35 23.12 11.50
CA GLY A 80 -30.66 23.13 10.88
C GLY A 80 -30.61 22.83 9.38
N GLU A 81 -31.18 23.72 8.56
CA GLU A 81 -31.29 23.58 7.11
C GLU A 81 -30.03 24.00 6.34
N ALA A 82 -28.90 24.25 7.01
CA ALA A 82 -27.65 24.63 6.34
C ALA A 82 -27.13 23.55 5.37
N ALA A 83 -27.46 22.28 5.62
CA ALA A 83 -27.14 21.18 4.73
C ALA A 83 -28.22 20.11 4.76
N ARG A 84 -28.19 19.22 3.76
CA ARG A 84 -28.92 17.96 3.80
C ARG A 84 -28.07 16.92 4.51
N TRP A 85 -28.43 16.58 5.75
CA TRP A 85 -27.74 15.62 6.60
C TRP A 85 -28.14 14.19 6.24
N LEU A 86 -27.19 13.37 5.81
CA LEU A 86 -27.44 12.03 5.28
C LEU A 86 -26.54 11.01 5.97
N ARG A 87 -27.14 9.93 6.48
CA ARG A 87 -26.36 8.79 6.95
C ARG A 87 -25.83 8.00 5.75
N LEU A 88 -24.51 7.94 5.62
CA LEU A 88 -23.84 7.20 4.56
C LEU A 88 -22.45 6.77 5.02
N ASP A 89 -22.13 5.49 4.85
CA ASP A 89 -20.75 5.04 4.79
C ASP A 89 -20.22 5.32 3.38
N VAL A 90 -19.19 6.16 3.26
CA VAL A 90 -18.65 6.53 1.95
C VAL A 90 -17.95 5.37 1.24
N GLU A 91 -17.44 4.36 1.95
CA GLU A 91 -16.70 3.25 1.33
C GLU A 91 -17.61 2.12 0.83
N SER A 92 -18.78 1.93 1.44
CA SER A 92 -19.67 0.79 1.15
C SER A 92 -21.14 1.16 0.89
N GLY A 93 -21.53 2.40 1.19
CA GLY A 93 -22.92 2.85 1.14
C GLY A 93 -23.46 3.08 -0.27
N ASP A 94 -24.78 3.17 -0.38
CA ASP A 94 -25.47 3.50 -1.62
C ASP A 94 -25.53 5.03 -1.83
N TRP A 95 -24.86 5.49 -2.88
CA TRP A 95 -24.76 6.90 -3.23
C TRP A 95 -25.92 7.37 -4.11
N ALA A 96 -26.96 6.55 -4.34
CA ALA A 96 -28.15 6.93 -5.09
C ALA A 96 -28.93 8.09 -4.44
N SER A 97 -28.78 8.27 -3.13
CA SER A 97 -29.40 9.38 -2.39
C SER A 97 -28.67 10.72 -2.58
N LEU A 98 -27.45 10.69 -3.11
CA LEU A 98 -26.61 11.87 -3.38
C LEU A 98 -26.97 12.51 -4.72
N ALA A 99 -26.59 13.78 -4.90
CA ALA A 99 -26.72 14.43 -6.19
C ALA A 99 -25.83 13.77 -7.26
N ASP A 100 -26.21 13.96 -8.53
CA ASP A 100 -25.51 13.41 -9.70
C ASP A 100 -24.10 14.00 -9.90
N GLY A 101 -23.79 15.14 -9.27
CA GLY A 101 -22.44 15.68 -9.24
C GLY A 101 -22.29 16.97 -8.43
N TYR A 102 -21.04 17.29 -8.09
CA TYR A 102 -20.66 18.37 -7.17
C TYR A 102 -19.59 19.28 -7.76
N ASP A 103 -19.65 20.55 -7.41
CA ASP A 103 -18.62 21.54 -7.73
C ASP A 103 -17.48 21.51 -6.68
N LEU A 104 -17.79 21.05 -5.47
CA LEU A 104 -16.83 20.86 -4.39
C LEU A 104 -17.12 19.56 -3.62
N ILE A 105 -16.09 18.78 -3.32
CA ILE A 105 -16.17 17.66 -2.38
C ILE A 105 -15.12 17.88 -1.30
N THR A 106 -15.49 17.86 -0.02
CA THR A 106 -14.56 18.04 1.10
C THR A 106 -14.40 16.76 1.92
N LEU A 107 -13.17 16.49 2.36
CA LEU A 107 -12.83 15.44 3.31
C LEU A 107 -11.94 16.05 4.39
N ARG A 108 -12.54 16.49 5.50
CA ARG A 108 -11.82 17.08 6.63
C ARG A 108 -11.68 16.06 7.76
N PHE A 109 -10.45 15.69 8.11
CA PHE A 109 -10.15 14.67 9.11
C PHE A 109 -10.72 13.28 8.82
N VAL A 110 -10.94 12.96 7.54
CA VAL A 110 -11.49 11.66 7.11
C VAL A 110 -10.43 10.75 6.51
N ALA A 111 -9.49 11.30 5.74
CA ALA A 111 -8.55 10.50 4.95
C ALA A 111 -7.77 9.42 5.73
N PRO A 112 -7.33 9.63 6.99
CA PRO A 112 -6.67 8.59 7.79
C PRO A 112 -7.58 7.44 8.24
N PHE A 113 -8.90 7.61 8.18
CA PHE A 113 -9.89 6.61 8.63
C PHE A 113 -10.47 5.79 7.47
N LEU A 114 -10.10 6.08 6.23
CA LEU A 114 -10.54 5.31 5.06
C LEU A 114 -9.70 4.04 4.91
N THR A 115 -10.36 2.89 4.81
CA THR A 115 -9.71 1.59 4.59
C THR A 115 -9.09 1.51 3.20
N SER A 116 -9.73 2.12 2.21
CA SER A 116 -9.32 2.13 0.81
C SER A 116 -9.31 3.55 0.25
N ARG A 117 -8.54 4.42 0.92
CA ARG A 117 -8.42 5.85 0.62
C ARG A 117 -8.37 6.18 -0.88
N ASP A 118 -7.44 5.56 -1.62
CA ASP A 118 -7.24 5.87 -3.04
C ASP A 118 -8.48 5.54 -3.88
N ARG A 119 -9.09 4.37 -3.66
CA ARG A 119 -10.33 3.96 -4.33
C ARG A 119 -11.47 4.92 -4.02
N THR A 120 -11.62 5.30 -2.75
CA THR A 120 -12.69 6.18 -2.30
C THR A 120 -12.52 7.59 -2.87
N LEU A 121 -11.32 8.16 -2.84
CA LEU A 121 -11.03 9.48 -3.42
C LEU A 121 -11.22 9.49 -4.93
N HIS A 122 -10.86 8.40 -5.62
CA HIS A 122 -11.07 8.26 -7.06
C HIS A 122 -12.56 8.18 -7.41
N ALA A 123 -13.35 7.40 -6.66
CA ALA A 123 -14.81 7.32 -6.82
C ALA A 123 -15.50 8.68 -6.55
N LEU A 124 -15.04 9.41 -5.53
CA LEU A 124 -15.50 10.78 -5.26
C LEU A 124 -15.10 11.74 -6.39
N GLY A 125 -13.88 11.60 -6.94
CA GLY A 125 -13.43 12.37 -8.10
C GLY A 125 -14.36 12.24 -9.31
N HIS A 126 -14.91 11.05 -9.55
CA HIS A 126 -15.89 10.80 -10.62
C HIS A 126 -17.26 11.48 -10.40
N ARG A 127 -17.54 11.96 -9.18
CA ARG A 127 -18.72 12.77 -8.87
C ARG A 127 -18.47 14.27 -9.02
N LEU A 128 -17.24 14.70 -9.36
CA LEU A 128 -16.98 16.10 -9.64
C LEU A 128 -17.57 16.50 -10.99
N ARG A 129 -18.26 17.64 -10.99
CA ARG A 129 -18.61 18.35 -12.22
C ARG A 129 -17.35 18.86 -12.92
N PRO A 130 -17.39 19.10 -14.24
CA PRO A 130 -16.28 19.76 -14.94
C PRO A 130 -15.86 21.06 -14.23
N GLY A 131 -14.58 21.17 -13.89
CA GLY A 131 -14.04 22.31 -13.13
C GLY A 131 -14.18 22.21 -11.60
N GLY A 132 -14.82 21.17 -11.09
CA GLY A 132 -14.97 20.93 -9.65
C GLY A 132 -13.65 20.61 -8.94
N ALA A 133 -13.65 20.70 -7.62
CA ALA A 133 -12.51 20.38 -6.76
C ALA A 133 -12.87 19.32 -5.72
N LEU A 134 -11.92 18.44 -5.43
CA LEU A 134 -11.91 17.66 -4.20
C LEU A 134 -10.86 18.26 -3.26
N VAL A 135 -11.26 18.55 -2.02
CA VAL A 135 -10.41 19.16 -1.00
C VAL A 135 -10.21 18.20 0.16
N VAL A 136 -8.95 17.84 0.44
CA VAL A 136 -8.57 17.02 1.59
C VAL A 136 -7.91 17.91 2.63
N ILE A 137 -8.43 17.88 3.86
CA ILE A 137 -7.87 18.61 5.01
C ILE A 137 -7.49 17.59 6.08
N THR A 138 -6.20 17.46 6.37
CA THR A 138 -5.69 16.40 7.26
C THR A 138 -4.51 16.88 8.09
N PRO A 139 -4.29 16.35 9.32
CA PRO A 139 -3.12 16.70 10.11
C PRO A 139 -1.84 16.18 9.44
N LEU A 140 -0.75 16.92 9.60
CA LEU A 140 0.59 16.52 9.15
C LEU A 140 1.23 15.62 10.20
N ALA A 141 1.79 14.48 9.78
CA ALA A 141 2.46 13.55 10.69
C ALA A 141 3.67 14.19 11.40
N ALA A 142 4.35 15.13 10.73
CA ALA A 142 5.47 15.90 11.28
C ALA A 142 5.05 16.80 12.46
N ASP A 143 3.82 17.33 12.42
CA ASP A 143 3.27 18.26 13.41
C ASP A 143 2.34 17.56 14.42
N THR A 144 2.23 16.22 14.33
CA THR A 144 1.35 15.42 15.18
C THR A 144 2.18 14.58 16.17
N PRO A 145 1.85 14.60 17.48
CA PRO A 145 2.52 13.76 18.47
C PRO A 145 2.54 12.28 18.07
N ALA A 146 3.62 11.57 18.42
CA ALA A 146 3.86 10.20 17.96
C ALA A 146 2.68 9.25 18.26
N GLU A 147 2.07 9.40 19.43
CA GLU A 147 0.90 8.64 19.90
C GLU A 147 -0.38 8.88 19.08
N ARG A 148 -0.42 9.94 18.26
CA ARG A 148 -1.55 10.33 17.42
C ARG A 148 -1.25 10.31 15.92
N ARG A 149 -0.08 9.83 15.49
CA ARG A 149 0.28 9.79 14.05
C ARG A 149 -0.69 8.99 13.19
N GLY A 150 -1.39 8.01 13.75
CA GLY A 150 -2.42 7.25 13.04
C GLY A 150 -3.65 8.06 12.58
N ILE A 151 -3.75 9.35 12.96
CA ILE A 151 -4.78 10.28 12.47
C ILE A 151 -4.21 11.41 11.61
N ALA A 152 -2.98 11.25 11.12
CA ALA A 152 -2.24 12.23 10.32
C ALA A 152 -1.66 11.55 9.07
N LEU A 153 -1.36 12.33 8.03
CA LEU A 153 -0.68 11.83 6.84
C LEU A 153 0.76 12.33 6.80
N ASP A 154 1.66 11.49 6.31
CA ASP A 154 3.04 11.88 6.03
C ASP A 154 3.25 12.44 4.62
N GLU A 155 4.47 12.91 4.32
CA GLU A 155 4.80 13.53 3.04
C GLU A 155 4.71 12.56 1.85
N ASP A 156 5.03 11.28 2.06
CA ASP A 156 4.97 10.26 1.01
C ASP A 156 3.52 9.96 0.66
N GLU A 157 2.66 9.83 1.67
CA GLU A 157 1.21 9.64 1.50
C GLU A 157 0.55 10.84 0.81
N LEU A 158 0.89 12.06 1.21
CA LEU A 158 0.37 13.28 0.58
C LEU A 158 0.84 13.40 -0.88
N THR A 159 2.10 13.04 -1.16
CA THR A 159 2.65 13.04 -2.53
C THR A 159 1.95 12.00 -3.40
N ALA A 160 1.78 10.78 -2.88
CA ALA A 160 1.08 9.71 -3.58
C ALA A 160 -0.38 10.07 -3.90
N LEU A 161 -1.07 10.74 -2.96
CA LEU A 161 -2.44 11.21 -3.15
C LEU A 161 -2.51 12.26 -4.27
N GLN A 162 -1.64 13.27 -4.23
CA GLN A 162 -1.61 14.36 -5.22
C GLN A 162 -1.31 13.85 -6.64
N ALA A 163 -0.41 12.87 -6.78
CA ALA A 163 0.00 12.31 -8.08
C ALA A 163 -1.14 11.64 -8.87
N ARG A 164 -2.29 11.38 -8.23
CA ARG A 164 -3.48 10.77 -8.86
C ARG A 164 -4.43 11.79 -9.49
N TRP A 165 -4.08 13.07 -9.45
CA TRP A 165 -4.91 14.16 -9.95
C TRP A 165 -4.14 14.96 -11.01
N SER A 166 -4.86 15.46 -12.00
CA SER A 166 -4.30 16.24 -13.11
C SER A 166 -3.69 17.55 -12.61
N THR A 167 -4.33 18.15 -11.60
CA THR A 167 -3.79 19.33 -10.91
C THR A 167 -3.95 19.15 -9.40
N SER A 168 -2.90 19.47 -8.65
CA SER A 168 -2.91 19.50 -7.20
C SER A 168 -2.27 20.78 -6.68
N GLU A 169 -2.93 21.49 -5.78
CA GLU A 169 -2.38 22.60 -5.01
C GLU A 169 -2.35 22.19 -3.53
N ARG A 170 -1.27 22.53 -2.82
CA ARG A 170 -1.13 22.25 -1.39
C ARG A 170 -0.82 23.52 -0.61
N HIS A 171 -1.57 23.70 0.47
CA HIS A 171 -1.29 24.71 1.49
C HIS A 171 -1.13 24.02 2.84
N ASN A 172 -0.19 24.48 3.64
CA ASN A 172 -0.04 24.02 5.02
C ASN A 172 -0.45 25.16 5.95
N THR A 173 -1.35 24.90 6.88
CA THR A 173 -1.76 25.88 7.89
C THR A 173 -2.08 25.21 9.21
N GLU A 174 -1.53 25.76 10.30
CA GLU A 174 -1.83 25.31 11.68
C GLU A 174 -1.68 23.79 11.88
N GLY A 175 -0.63 23.20 11.30
CA GLY A 175 -0.35 21.75 11.38
C GLY A 175 -1.22 20.86 10.47
N LEU A 176 -1.98 21.45 9.54
CA LEU A 176 -2.82 20.75 8.58
C LEU A 176 -2.27 20.89 7.16
N ALA A 177 -2.32 19.80 6.40
CA ALA A 177 -2.27 19.84 4.93
C ALA A 177 -3.66 20.11 4.39
N PHE A 178 -3.74 21.05 3.45
CA PHE A 178 -4.92 21.42 2.70
C PHE A 178 -4.62 21.18 1.21
N LEU A 179 -5.13 20.07 0.69
CA LEU A 179 -4.92 19.66 -0.71
C LEU A 179 -6.14 20.04 -1.53
N ILE A 180 -5.96 20.78 -2.62
CA ILE A 180 -6.99 21.05 -3.62
C ILE A 180 -6.66 20.24 -4.86
N LEU A 181 -7.57 19.35 -5.26
CA LEU A 181 -7.33 18.32 -6.25
C LEU A 181 -8.39 18.41 -7.36
N ARG A 182 -7.95 18.37 -8.63
CA ARG A 182 -8.85 18.46 -9.79
C ARG A 182 -8.43 17.52 -10.90
N GLY A 183 -9.43 17.02 -11.64
CA GLY A 183 -9.26 16.08 -12.74
C GLY A 183 -8.68 14.74 -12.28
N PRO A 184 -9.49 13.80 -11.75
CA PRO A 184 -8.99 12.49 -11.33
C PRO A 184 -8.28 11.79 -12.51
N GLY A 185 -7.07 11.27 -12.28
CA GLY A 185 -6.29 10.55 -13.29
C GLY A 185 -6.98 9.24 -13.71
N THR A 186 -6.84 8.83 -14.97
CA THR A 186 -7.42 7.58 -15.51
C THR A 186 -6.63 6.35 -15.02
N GLU A 187 -7.32 5.26 -14.64
CA GLU A 187 -6.72 4.00 -14.15
C GLU A 187 -5.72 3.39 -15.16
N GLU A 188 -4.49 3.09 -14.71
CA GLU A 188 -3.64 2.05 -15.30
C GLU A 188 -3.68 0.78 -14.41
N ALA A 189 -3.83 -0.38 -15.04
CA ALA A 189 -4.06 -1.69 -14.42
C ALA A 189 -2.85 -2.25 -13.62
N PRO A 190 -3.03 -3.18 -12.66
CA PRO A 190 -1.97 -3.61 -11.75
C PRO A 190 -1.00 -4.61 -12.41
N LEU A 191 0.30 -4.31 -12.33
CA LEU A 191 1.38 -5.23 -12.68
C LEU A 191 1.52 -6.35 -11.63
N GLN A 192 1.33 -7.59 -12.07
CA GLN A 192 1.69 -8.82 -11.35
C GLN A 192 3.21 -9.06 -11.40
N GLY A 193 3.79 -9.55 -10.30
CA GLY A 193 5.01 -10.37 -10.35
C GLY A 193 6.00 -10.10 -9.21
N SER A 194 5.96 -10.94 -8.16
CA SER A 194 7.14 -11.21 -7.34
C SER A 194 7.95 -12.34 -8.00
N PRO A 195 9.30 -12.26 -8.05
CA PRO A 195 10.16 -13.42 -8.23
C PRO A 195 10.74 -13.93 -6.90
N PRO A 196 11.27 -15.17 -6.90
CA PRO A 196 11.50 -15.99 -5.71
C PRO A 196 12.87 -15.78 -5.04
N ALA A 197 12.96 -16.31 -3.82
CA ALA A 197 14.15 -16.42 -2.99
C ALA A 197 15.09 -17.56 -3.43
N ALA A 198 16.40 -17.41 -3.15
CA ALA A 198 17.19 -18.32 -2.28
C ALA A 198 18.71 -18.32 -2.59
N GLY A 199 19.51 -18.47 -1.53
CA GLY A 199 20.88 -19.03 -1.56
C GLY A 199 21.99 -18.03 -1.22
N ALA A 200 22.26 -17.70 0.04
CA ALA A 200 23.14 -18.43 0.98
C ALA A 200 24.58 -18.67 0.46
N GLN A 201 25.57 -17.94 0.98
CA GLN A 201 26.53 -18.47 1.97
C GLN A 201 27.61 -17.45 2.38
N SER A 202 27.94 -17.55 3.66
CA SER A 202 28.94 -16.86 4.46
C SER A 202 30.37 -17.10 3.98
N SER A 203 31.23 -16.06 4.04
CA SER A 203 32.47 -16.08 4.83
C SER A 203 33.27 -14.77 4.66
N LEU A 204 33.51 -14.08 5.78
CA LEU A 204 34.59 -13.10 5.90
C LEU A 204 35.90 -13.84 6.19
N PRO A 205 37.03 -13.34 5.67
CA PRO A 205 38.12 -13.07 6.59
C PRO A 205 38.74 -11.67 6.43
N ASP A 206 38.92 -11.09 7.60
CA ASP A 206 39.98 -10.24 8.14
C ASP A 206 41.06 -9.57 7.25
N THR A 207 41.25 -8.28 7.60
CA THR A 207 42.46 -7.44 7.64
C THR A 207 43.57 -7.59 6.59
N GLY A 208 43.83 -6.47 5.89
CA GLY A 208 45.08 -6.28 5.17
C GLY A 208 45.18 -4.90 4.51
N SER A 209 45.85 -3.98 5.20
CA SER A 209 46.32 -2.68 4.70
C SER A 209 46.79 -2.74 3.24
N LEU A 210 46.21 -1.90 2.39
CA LEU A 210 46.76 -1.56 1.07
C LEU A 210 46.85 -0.05 0.98
N GLY A 211 48.07 0.38 0.63
CA GLY A 211 48.51 1.75 0.70
C GLY A 211 47.76 2.67 -0.24
N ALA A 212 47.82 3.95 0.14
CA ALA A 212 47.46 5.08 -0.68
C ALA A 212 48.10 4.95 -2.08
N ALA A 213 47.26 4.64 -3.06
CA ALA A 213 47.50 4.92 -4.46
C ALA A 213 46.61 6.12 -4.83
N GLY A 214 47.21 7.09 -5.52
CA GLY A 214 46.75 8.47 -5.65
C GLY A 214 45.25 8.65 -5.87
N SER A 215 44.63 9.44 -4.99
CA SER A 215 43.35 10.08 -5.23
C SER A 215 43.48 11.01 -6.44
N THR A 216 43.17 10.51 -7.62
CA THR A 216 42.59 11.34 -8.67
C THR A 216 41.15 11.56 -8.28
N SER A 217 40.84 12.75 -7.77
CA SER A 217 39.47 13.21 -7.57
C SER A 217 38.66 12.95 -8.84
N SER A 218 37.73 11.99 -8.78
CA SER A 218 36.77 11.72 -9.85
C SER A 218 35.85 12.94 -9.96
N ARG A 219 35.80 13.55 -11.15
CA ARG A 219 35.00 14.75 -11.36
C ARG A 219 33.56 14.37 -11.66
N ARG A 220 32.63 15.20 -11.21
CA ARG A 220 31.21 15.06 -11.50
C ARG A 220 30.84 15.92 -12.72
N HIS A 221 30.09 15.33 -13.64
CA HIS A 221 29.51 16.01 -14.80
C HIS A 221 28.01 15.77 -14.83
N ASP A 222 27.24 16.79 -15.20
CA ASP A 222 25.77 16.73 -15.21
C ASP A 222 25.27 16.88 -16.64
N PHE A 223 24.54 15.87 -17.13
CA PHE A 223 23.96 15.85 -18.47
C PHE A 223 22.47 15.55 -18.41
N HIS A 224 21.72 16.06 -19.39
CA HIS A 224 20.29 15.84 -19.48
C HIS A 224 19.96 14.81 -20.55
N LEU A 225 19.03 13.91 -20.25
CA LEU A 225 18.46 12.93 -21.17
C LEU A 225 16.94 13.12 -21.25
N SER A 226 16.39 12.94 -22.45
CA SER A 226 14.94 12.73 -22.63
C SER A 226 14.48 11.50 -21.83
N GLY A 227 13.24 11.44 -21.36
CA GLY A 227 12.74 10.32 -20.57
C GLY A 227 12.94 8.94 -21.20
N ARG A 228 12.82 8.83 -22.54
CA ARG A 228 13.12 7.60 -23.29
C ARG A 228 14.56 7.13 -23.07
N HIS A 229 15.55 7.96 -23.40
CA HIS A 229 16.97 7.62 -23.24
C HIS A 229 17.34 7.41 -21.77
N TYR A 230 16.75 8.17 -20.83
CA TYR A 230 16.96 7.96 -19.41
C TYR A 230 16.54 6.55 -18.98
N GLY A 231 15.34 6.11 -19.36
CA GLY A 231 14.85 4.75 -19.06
C GLY A 231 15.71 3.63 -19.67
N GLN A 232 16.34 3.89 -20.82
CA GLN A 232 17.28 2.95 -21.44
C GLN A 232 18.60 2.82 -20.65
N VAL A 233 19.11 3.93 -20.11
CA VAL A 233 20.29 3.93 -19.23
C VAL A 233 19.95 3.23 -17.92
N GLU A 234 18.81 3.57 -17.31
CA GLU A 234 18.35 2.98 -16.04
C GLU A 234 18.10 1.48 -16.13
N SER A 235 17.55 1.00 -17.25
CA SER A 235 17.38 -0.44 -17.51
C SER A 235 18.69 -1.16 -17.88
N GLY A 236 19.81 -0.43 -17.99
CA GLY A 236 21.12 -0.99 -18.36
C GLY A 236 21.26 -1.40 -19.82
N ARG A 237 20.29 -1.07 -20.68
CA ARG A 237 20.31 -1.43 -22.11
C ARG A 237 21.16 -0.46 -22.92
N LYS A 238 21.07 0.84 -22.62
CA LYS A 238 21.94 1.87 -23.19
C LYS A 238 23.18 2.01 -22.32
N THR A 239 24.35 1.83 -22.93
CA THR A 239 25.66 1.84 -22.27
C THR A 239 26.67 2.75 -22.96
N ILE A 240 26.24 3.42 -24.04
CA ILE A 240 27.00 4.43 -24.75
C ILE A 240 26.16 5.68 -24.87
N GLU A 241 26.69 6.81 -24.42
CA GLU A 241 26.09 8.13 -24.62
C GLU A 241 26.92 8.95 -25.61
N VAL A 242 26.25 9.52 -26.61
CA VAL A 242 26.87 10.31 -27.67
C VAL A 242 26.57 11.79 -27.44
N ARG A 243 27.60 12.63 -27.48
CA ARG A 243 27.50 14.08 -27.35
C ARG A 243 28.35 14.79 -28.40
N VAL A 244 28.00 16.04 -28.72
CA VAL A 244 28.91 16.93 -29.45
C VAL A 244 30.09 17.28 -28.56
N ARG A 245 31.30 17.30 -29.11
CA ARG A 245 32.49 17.68 -28.36
C ARG A 245 32.51 19.20 -28.15
N THR A 246 32.21 19.61 -26.94
CA THR A 246 32.30 20.97 -26.40
C THR A 246 33.35 21.01 -25.30
N PRO A 247 33.79 22.17 -24.79
CA PRO A 247 34.71 22.21 -23.65
C PRO A 247 34.21 21.41 -22.44
N THR A 248 32.89 21.38 -22.21
CA THR A 248 32.25 20.63 -21.10
C THR A 248 32.33 19.12 -21.32
N THR A 249 31.98 18.62 -22.50
CA THR A 249 31.99 17.18 -22.78
C THR A 249 33.41 16.66 -23.00
N ALA A 250 34.31 17.47 -23.55
CA ALA A 250 35.73 17.14 -23.72
C ALA A 250 36.50 17.02 -22.39
N ALA A 251 35.95 17.54 -21.28
CA ALA A 251 36.55 17.46 -19.95
C ALA A 251 36.24 16.15 -19.20
N VAL A 252 35.36 15.31 -19.75
CA VAL A 252 34.99 14.01 -19.18
C VAL A 252 36.12 13.01 -19.40
N GLU A 253 36.66 12.45 -18.32
CA GLU A 253 37.72 11.44 -18.33
C GLU A 253 37.23 10.07 -17.83
N VAL A 254 38.01 9.03 -18.08
CA VAL A 254 37.73 7.69 -17.54
C VAL A 254 37.80 7.72 -16.02
N GLY A 255 36.77 7.20 -15.36
CA GLY A 255 36.62 7.21 -13.90
C GLY A 255 35.80 8.39 -13.37
N ASP A 256 35.43 9.36 -14.20
CA ASP A 256 34.53 10.44 -13.82
C ASP A 256 33.09 9.93 -13.61
N THR A 257 32.36 10.60 -12.73
CA THR A 257 30.92 10.37 -12.52
C THR A 257 30.12 11.26 -13.46
N VAL A 258 29.21 10.65 -14.22
CA VAL A 258 28.19 11.39 -14.98
C VAL A 258 26.84 11.19 -14.31
N VAL A 259 26.19 12.28 -13.95
CA VAL A 259 24.81 12.29 -13.46
C VAL A 259 23.90 12.65 -14.63
N PHE A 260 23.07 11.70 -15.02
CA PHE A 260 22.01 11.91 -15.98
C PHE A 260 20.75 12.40 -15.27
N HIS A 261 20.24 13.54 -15.75
CA HIS A 261 19.01 14.16 -15.32
C HIS A 261 17.91 13.82 -16.32
N ASN A 262 16.81 13.24 -15.86
CA ASN A 262 15.63 13.04 -16.68
C ASN A 262 14.93 14.38 -16.88
N GLN A 263 14.87 14.86 -18.13
CA GLN A 263 14.21 16.11 -18.51
C GLN A 263 12.73 16.17 -18.12
N ASP A 264 12.06 15.01 -18.02
CA ASP A 264 10.61 14.93 -17.84
C ASP A 264 10.18 14.73 -16.38
N SER A 265 11.05 14.18 -15.52
CA SER A 265 10.68 13.71 -14.18
C SER A 265 11.57 14.18 -13.03
N GLY A 266 12.70 14.84 -13.31
CA GLY A 266 13.66 15.26 -12.28
C GLY A 266 14.38 14.10 -11.59
N ARG A 267 14.26 12.87 -12.11
CA ARG A 267 15.01 11.70 -11.64
C ARG A 267 16.48 11.83 -12.04
N GLU A 268 17.36 11.41 -11.14
CA GLU A 268 18.80 11.37 -11.35
C GLU A 268 19.32 9.93 -11.31
N LEU A 269 20.24 9.62 -12.22
CA LEU A 269 20.99 8.37 -12.24
C LEU A 269 22.45 8.71 -12.50
N ASP A 270 23.34 8.17 -11.68
CA ASP A 270 24.77 8.37 -11.84
C ASP A 270 25.48 7.11 -12.33
N ILE A 271 26.45 7.31 -13.23
CA ILE A 271 27.27 6.23 -13.79
C ILE A 271 28.75 6.59 -13.69
N ILE A 272 29.60 5.58 -13.86
CA ILE A 272 31.06 5.76 -13.96
C ILE A 272 31.49 5.60 -15.41
N VAL A 273 32.16 6.62 -15.95
CA VAL A 273 32.70 6.58 -17.31
C VAL A 273 33.81 5.54 -17.40
N LYS A 274 33.66 4.58 -18.30
CA LYS A 274 34.66 3.52 -18.58
C LYS A 274 35.55 3.86 -19.75
N ARG A 275 35.01 4.58 -20.74
CA ARG A 275 35.74 5.00 -21.93
C ARG A 275 35.16 6.30 -22.47
N ALA A 276 36.02 7.18 -22.96
CA ALA A 276 35.64 8.37 -23.71
C ALA A 276 36.40 8.35 -25.04
N THR A 277 35.70 8.31 -26.18
CA THR A 277 36.32 8.20 -27.50
C THR A 277 35.78 9.26 -28.46
N PRO A 278 36.65 10.17 -28.96
CA PRO A 278 36.27 11.12 -29.99
C PRO A 278 36.28 10.47 -31.37
N TYR A 279 35.35 10.89 -32.24
CA TYR A 279 35.25 10.47 -33.64
C TYR A 279 35.26 11.67 -34.57
N ALA A 280 35.68 11.48 -35.82
CA ALA A 280 35.68 12.51 -36.84
C ALA A 280 34.28 12.79 -37.39
N SER A 281 33.39 11.79 -37.42
CA SER A 281 31.99 11.93 -37.84
C SER A 281 31.06 10.91 -37.18
N PHE A 282 29.73 11.09 -37.33
CA PHE A 282 28.75 10.13 -36.84
C PHE A 282 28.82 8.78 -37.59
N GLU A 283 29.19 8.80 -38.87
CA GLU A 283 29.37 7.59 -39.67
C GLU A 283 30.54 6.74 -39.16
N GLU A 284 31.65 7.38 -38.78
CA GLU A 284 32.78 6.68 -38.16
C GLU A 284 32.36 6.07 -36.81
N LEU A 285 31.65 6.85 -35.98
CA LEU A 285 31.13 6.39 -34.69
C LEU A 285 30.21 5.17 -34.85
N LEU A 286 29.22 5.23 -35.75
CA LEU A 286 28.28 4.14 -35.99
C LEU A 286 28.88 2.91 -36.71
N SER A 287 30.07 3.08 -37.29
CA SER A 287 30.85 1.97 -37.83
C SER A 287 31.71 1.28 -36.76
N ALA A 288 32.12 2.02 -35.73
CA ALA A 288 32.98 1.53 -34.65
C ALA A 288 32.20 1.01 -33.43
N GLU A 289 31.02 1.58 -33.15
CA GLU A 289 30.21 1.27 -31.97
C GLU A 289 28.97 0.44 -32.34
N ASP A 290 28.47 -0.33 -31.37
CA ASP A 290 27.21 -1.07 -31.54
C ASP A 290 26.00 -0.11 -31.38
N PRO A 291 25.18 0.10 -32.43
CA PRO A 291 23.99 0.95 -32.36
C PRO A 291 23.02 0.57 -31.24
N ALA A 292 22.91 -0.72 -30.92
CA ALA A 292 22.01 -1.20 -29.88
C ALA A 292 22.44 -0.72 -28.48
N ARG A 293 23.71 -0.32 -28.30
CA ARG A 293 24.24 0.23 -27.05
C ARG A 293 24.07 1.75 -26.95
N ILE A 294 23.80 2.42 -28.09
CA ILE A 294 23.59 3.87 -28.20
C ILE A 294 22.09 4.19 -28.10
N ASP A 295 21.27 3.47 -28.86
CA ASP A 295 19.80 3.57 -28.79
C ASP A 295 19.18 2.18 -28.99
N PRO A 296 18.94 1.43 -27.90
CA PRO A 296 18.38 0.08 -27.95
C PRO A 296 17.01 -0.02 -28.62
N ASP A 297 16.21 1.06 -28.60
CA ASP A 297 14.84 1.09 -29.12
C ASP A 297 14.76 1.79 -30.48
N GLY A 298 15.90 2.20 -31.06
CA GLY A 298 15.98 2.91 -32.34
C GLY A 298 16.22 1.95 -33.51
N LEU A 299 15.61 2.23 -34.66
CA LEU A 299 15.98 1.54 -35.91
C LEU A 299 17.39 2.00 -36.32
N ARG A 300 18.25 1.05 -36.70
CA ARG A 300 19.64 1.33 -37.10
C ARG A 300 19.73 2.36 -38.25
N GLU A 301 18.74 2.32 -39.15
CA GLU A 301 18.63 3.18 -40.33
C GLU A 301 18.32 4.64 -39.94
N ASP A 302 17.59 4.84 -38.84
CA ASP A 302 17.17 6.14 -38.35
C ASP A 302 18.16 6.76 -37.36
N LEU A 303 19.07 5.97 -36.81
CA LEU A 303 20.00 6.40 -35.76
C LEU A 303 20.91 7.55 -36.22
N LEU A 304 21.42 7.50 -37.46
CA LEU A 304 22.24 8.57 -38.01
C LEU A 304 21.45 9.89 -38.12
N THR A 305 20.19 9.81 -38.56
CA THR A 305 19.28 10.95 -38.63
C THR A 305 18.98 11.48 -37.23
N GLY A 306 18.66 10.60 -36.29
CA GLY A 306 18.40 10.96 -34.89
C GLY A 306 19.59 11.65 -34.21
N LEU A 307 20.82 11.14 -34.41
CA LEU A 307 22.04 11.77 -33.92
C LEU A 307 22.27 13.16 -34.53
N ARG A 308 22.04 13.32 -35.83
CA ARG A 308 22.13 14.63 -36.50
C ARG A 308 21.09 15.62 -35.99
N THR A 309 19.84 15.19 -35.79
CA THR A 309 18.77 16.04 -35.27
C THR A 309 19.01 16.42 -33.81
N GLY A 310 19.50 15.49 -32.98
CA GLY A 310 19.82 15.75 -31.58
C GLY A 310 21.11 16.55 -31.37
N CYS A 311 21.99 16.59 -32.38
CA CYS A 311 23.31 17.23 -32.33
C CYS A 311 23.66 17.95 -33.66
N PRO A 312 22.90 18.99 -34.06
CA PRO A 312 23.04 19.61 -35.39
C PRO A 312 24.38 20.33 -35.61
N ALA A 313 25.12 20.65 -34.55
CA ALA A 313 26.42 21.33 -34.61
C ALA A 313 27.62 20.39 -34.86
N ALA A 314 27.45 19.07 -34.84
CA ALA A 314 28.56 18.11 -34.88
C ALA A 314 29.08 17.78 -36.29
N GLU A 315 28.40 18.21 -37.35
CA GLU A 315 28.93 18.08 -38.72
C GLU A 315 30.05 19.09 -39.03
N ALA A 316 30.14 20.16 -38.24
CA ALA A 316 31.27 21.07 -38.23
C ALA A 316 32.16 20.79 -37.02
N SER A 317 33.47 20.96 -37.18
CA SER A 317 34.44 20.76 -36.09
C SER A 317 34.00 21.52 -34.83
N PRO A 318 33.88 20.83 -33.66
CA PRO A 318 34.48 19.53 -33.34
C PRO A 318 33.47 18.36 -33.40
N GLY A 319 33.87 17.23 -34.00
CA GLY A 319 33.05 16.01 -34.20
C GLY A 319 32.56 15.31 -32.91
N PRO A 320 31.85 14.17 -33.02
CA PRO A 320 31.16 13.56 -31.88
C PRO A 320 32.11 12.88 -30.87
N LEU A 321 31.62 12.74 -29.64
CA LEU A 321 32.29 12.10 -28.51
C LEU A 321 31.34 11.06 -27.92
N ALA A 322 31.81 9.81 -27.80
CA ALA A 322 31.07 8.72 -27.18
C ALA A 322 31.66 8.41 -25.80
N PHE A 323 30.81 8.33 -24.79
CA PHE A 323 31.16 7.85 -23.45
C PHE A 323 30.53 6.48 -23.21
N GLU A 324 31.35 5.48 -22.92
CA GLU A 324 30.91 4.16 -22.50
C GLU A 324 30.83 4.09 -20.97
N PHE A 325 29.79 3.45 -20.45
CA PHE A 325 29.58 3.24 -19.03
C PHE A 325 28.88 1.90 -18.76
N ASP A 326 28.95 1.42 -17.51
CA ASP A 326 28.18 0.25 -17.04
C ASP A 326 26.92 0.70 -16.28
N HIS A 327 26.01 -0.25 -16.01
CA HIS A 327 24.78 -0.02 -15.25
C HIS A 327 25.03 0.12 -13.73
N ARG A 328 26.30 0.25 -13.31
CA ARG A 328 26.64 0.33 -11.89
C ARG A 328 26.41 1.77 -11.43
N PRO A 329 25.60 1.99 -10.39
CA PRO A 329 25.42 3.32 -9.84
C PRO A 329 26.77 3.83 -9.32
N ALA A 330 27.07 5.09 -9.58
CA ALA A 330 28.31 5.69 -9.05
C ALA A 330 28.21 5.94 -7.54
N GLN A 331 26.99 6.07 -6.99
CA GLN A 331 26.71 6.16 -5.57
C GLN A 331 26.08 4.87 -5.03
N THR A 332 26.67 4.31 -3.98
CA THR A 332 26.01 3.28 -3.18
C THR A 332 24.79 3.88 -2.46
N GLY A 333 23.66 3.16 -2.49
CA GLY A 333 22.48 3.52 -1.71
C GLY A 333 22.78 3.65 -0.22
N ARG A 334 21.97 4.43 0.49
CA ARG A 334 22.17 4.64 1.93
C ARG A 334 21.89 3.35 2.69
N PRO A 335 22.75 2.95 3.64
CA PRO A 335 22.46 1.81 4.51
C PRO A 335 21.27 2.13 5.41
N MET A 336 20.53 1.09 5.82
CA MET A 336 19.51 1.23 6.85
C MET A 336 20.14 1.81 8.13
N PRO A 337 19.44 2.70 8.85
CA PRO A 337 20.00 3.38 10.04
C PRO A 337 20.17 2.46 11.25
N MET A 338 19.82 1.17 11.12
CA MET A 338 19.88 0.16 12.17
C MET A 338 20.12 -1.23 11.57
N THR A 339 20.50 -2.19 12.40
CA THR A 339 20.66 -3.59 11.99
C THR A 339 19.31 -4.25 11.70
N PRO A 340 19.26 -5.34 10.92
CA PRO A 340 18.03 -6.10 10.69
C PRO A 340 17.36 -6.59 11.98
N THR A 341 18.16 -6.97 12.98
CA THR A 341 17.65 -7.41 14.29
C THR A 341 16.97 -6.28 15.04
N GLU A 342 17.59 -5.10 15.08
CA GLU A 342 16.98 -3.92 15.70
C GLU A 342 15.71 -3.51 14.96
N TYR A 343 15.74 -3.52 13.63
CA TYR A 343 14.56 -3.24 12.82
C TYR A 343 13.41 -4.20 13.11
N ALA A 344 13.69 -5.51 13.22
CA ALA A 344 12.67 -6.51 13.56
C ALA A 344 12.02 -6.28 14.93
N GLN A 345 12.69 -5.60 15.87
CA GLN A 345 12.11 -5.22 17.15
C GLN A 345 11.23 -3.97 17.06
N THR A 346 11.36 -3.16 16.01
CA THR A 346 10.55 -1.95 15.81
C THR A 346 9.21 -2.22 15.11
N VAL A 347 9.10 -3.33 14.39
CA VAL A 347 7.89 -3.69 13.64
C VAL A 347 6.87 -4.43 14.54
N PRO A 348 5.55 -4.24 14.33
CA PRO A 348 4.52 -4.94 15.10
C PRO A 348 4.61 -6.46 14.98
N HIS A 349 4.64 -7.16 16.12
CA HIS A 349 4.69 -8.62 16.16
C HIS A 349 3.29 -9.25 16.06
N HIS A 350 3.23 -10.39 15.37
CA HIS A 350 2.02 -11.17 15.17
C HIS A 350 2.30 -12.62 15.56
N THR A 351 1.29 -13.31 16.10
CA THR A 351 1.33 -14.76 16.31
C THR A 351 0.71 -15.48 15.13
N VAL A 352 1.14 -16.71 14.85
CA VAL A 352 0.59 -17.53 13.77
C VAL A 352 0.01 -18.83 14.34
N TYR A 353 -1.04 -19.37 13.74
CA TYR A 353 -1.56 -20.69 14.06
C TYR A 353 -1.98 -21.45 12.80
N GLY A 354 -1.92 -22.78 12.87
CA GLY A 354 -2.34 -23.69 11.81
C GLY A 354 -3.40 -24.67 12.31
N CYS A 355 -4.44 -24.92 11.51
CA CYS A 355 -5.47 -25.91 11.85
C CYS A 355 -5.88 -26.76 10.64
N LEU A 356 -6.43 -27.94 10.92
CA LEU A 356 -7.07 -28.82 9.94
C LEU A 356 -8.59 -28.79 10.09
N TYR A 357 -9.29 -28.45 9.01
CA TYR A 357 -10.74 -28.58 8.93
C TYR A 357 -11.12 -29.98 8.47
N VAL A 358 -11.45 -30.85 9.44
CA VAL A 358 -11.85 -32.24 9.19
C VAL A 358 -13.36 -32.43 9.29
N ARG A 359 -13.91 -33.30 8.45
CA ARG A 359 -15.34 -33.61 8.37
C ARG A 359 -15.57 -35.11 8.47
N ASP A 360 -16.80 -35.55 8.69
CA ASP A 360 -17.16 -36.95 8.54
C ASP A 360 -17.55 -37.32 7.09
N ALA A 361 -17.98 -38.57 6.89
CA ALA A 361 -18.46 -39.06 5.60
C ALA A 361 -19.71 -38.32 5.05
N TYR A 362 -20.43 -37.58 5.91
CA TYR A 362 -21.62 -36.80 5.58
C TYR A 362 -21.32 -35.29 5.48
N ASP A 363 -20.06 -34.91 5.35
CA ASP A 363 -19.58 -33.51 5.31
C ASP A 363 -19.87 -32.70 6.59
N ARG A 364 -20.11 -33.36 7.73
CA ARG A 364 -20.36 -32.66 8.99
C ARG A 364 -19.03 -32.30 9.66
N PRO A 365 -18.82 -31.03 10.08
CA PRO A 365 -17.62 -30.62 10.78
C PRO A 365 -17.38 -31.43 12.06
N VAL A 366 -16.13 -31.84 12.25
CA VAL A 366 -15.63 -32.38 13.51
C VAL A 366 -15.03 -31.22 14.31
N GLN A 367 -15.36 -31.12 15.60
CA GLN A 367 -14.76 -30.14 16.51
C GLN A 367 -14.27 -30.83 17.77
N LEU A 368 -13.19 -30.27 18.34
CA LEU A 368 -12.63 -30.63 19.63
C LEU A 368 -12.98 -29.54 20.65
N ARG A 369 -13.27 -29.91 21.89
CA ARG A 369 -13.58 -28.95 22.96
C ARG A 369 -12.37 -28.80 23.87
N SER A 370 -11.83 -27.58 23.93
CA SER A 370 -10.68 -27.28 24.77
C SER A 370 -11.02 -27.41 26.26
N VAL A 371 -10.06 -27.82 27.08
CA VAL A 371 -10.15 -27.73 28.55
C VAL A 371 -9.81 -26.34 29.08
N TYR A 372 -9.18 -25.49 28.25
CA TYR A 372 -8.75 -24.15 28.62
C TYR A 372 -9.87 -23.11 28.45
N GLY A 373 -9.76 -22.03 29.22
CA GLY A 373 -10.66 -20.87 29.12
C GLY A 373 -12.14 -21.22 29.25
N SER A 374 -12.97 -20.70 28.34
CA SER A 374 -14.42 -20.95 28.29
C SER A 374 -14.80 -22.28 27.63
N ARG A 375 -13.86 -23.23 27.52
CA ARG A 375 -14.06 -24.56 26.91
C ARG A 375 -14.67 -24.49 25.51
N LEU A 376 -14.05 -23.69 24.64
CA LEU A 376 -14.56 -23.45 23.30
C LEU A 376 -14.34 -24.66 22.39
N TRP A 377 -15.25 -24.83 21.43
CA TRP A 377 -15.10 -25.77 20.32
C TRP A 377 -14.15 -25.21 19.26
N GLN A 378 -13.21 -26.02 18.79
CA GLN A 378 -12.18 -25.64 17.84
C GLN A 378 -11.76 -26.81 16.94
N PHE A 379 -11.13 -26.44 15.81
CA PHE A 379 -10.50 -27.39 14.92
C PHE A 379 -9.27 -28.00 15.59
N PRO A 380 -8.83 -29.20 15.19
CA PRO A 380 -7.49 -29.65 15.52
C PRO A 380 -6.45 -28.68 14.97
N GLY A 381 -5.53 -28.22 15.81
CA GLY A 381 -4.49 -27.25 15.46
C GLY A 381 -4.09 -26.28 16.57
N GLY A 382 -2.87 -25.76 16.47
CA GLY A 382 -2.22 -24.96 17.49
C GLY A 382 -1.38 -23.80 16.95
N ASN A 383 -0.66 -23.15 17.85
CA ASN A 383 0.20 -22.01 17.52
C ASN A 383 1.49 -22.47 16.82
N LEU A 384 2.03 -21.61 15.97
CA LEU A 384 3.34 -21.77 15.38
C LEU A 384 4.42 -21.35 16.39
N ASP A 385 4.69 -22.21 17.37
CA ASP A 385 5.65 -21.98 18.47
C ASP A 385 6.89 -22.88 18.39
N THR A 386 6.91 -23.82 17.44
CA THR A 386 8.05 -24.70 17.17
C THR A 386 8.92 -24.10 16.06
N LEU A 387 10.22 -23.97 16.34
CA LEU A 387 11.17 -23.34 15.43
C LEU A 387 11.33 -24.16 14.13
N GLY A 388 11.12 -23.51 12.99
CA GLY A 388 11.34 -24.11 11.67
C GLY A 388 10.13 -24.86 11.10
N GLU A 389 9.01 -24.94 11.82
CA GLU A 389 7.75 -25.40 11.26
C GLU A 389 7.12 -24.31 10.38
N ASP A 390 6.41 -24.74 9.33
CA ASP A 390 5.40 -23.95 8.66
C ASP A 390 3.99 -24.21 9.26
N PRO A 391 2.99 -23.36 8.98
CA PRO A 391 1.65 -23.53 9.55
C PRO A 391 0.96 -24.86 9.22
N LEU A 392 1.27 -25.49 8.08
CA LEU A 392 0.71 -26.79 7.72
C LEU A 392 1.38 -27.91 8.52
N GLN A 393 2.70 -27.84 8.71
CA GLN A 393 3.44 -28.77 9.56
C GLN A 393 2.92 -28.71 11.00
N THR A 394 2.71 -27.51 11.54
CA THR A 394 2.06 -27.33 12.85
C THR A 394 0.67 -27.94 12.88
N ALA A 395 -0.19 -27.65 11.90
CA ALA A 395 -1.54 -28.22 11.86
C ALA A 395 -1.55 -29.76 11.83
N ARG A 396 -0.58 -30.38 11.15
CA ARG A 396 -0.41 -31.84 11.10
C ARG A 396 0.09 -32.41 12.43
N ARG A 397 1.11 -31.80 13.04
CA ARG A 397 1.65 -32.20 14.34
C ARG A 397 0.54 -32.15 15.40
N GLU A 398 -0.14 -31.01 15.49
CA GLU A 398 -1.23 -30.77 16.44
C GLU A 398 -2.38 -31.76 16.22
N ALA A 399 -2.76 -32.08 14.98
CA ALA A 399 -3.78 -33.10 14.75
C ALA A 399 -3.39 -34.49 15.28
N VAL A 400 -2.10 -34.85 15.21
CA VAL A 400 -1.59 -36.11 15.80
C VAL A 400 -1.60 -36.03 17.33
N GLU A 401 -1.13 -34.93 17.90
CA GLU A 401 -1.04 -34.72 19.35
C GLU A 401 -2.45 -34.68 19.99
N GLU A 402 -3.35 -33.86 19.45
CA GLU A 402 -4.68 -33.61 20.00
C GLU A 402 -5.69 -34.72 19.71
N THR A 403 -5.50 -35.54 18.65
CA THR A 403 -6.49 -36.56 18.25
C THR A 403 -5.95 -37.98 18.08
N GLY A 404 -4.63 -38.16 18.06
CA GLY A 404 -3.98 -39.43 17.76
C GLY A 404 -4.10 -39.87 16.30
N LEU A 405 -4.52 -38.99 15.39
CA LEU A 405 -4.74 -39.32 13.98
C LEU A 405 -3.67 -38.70 13.08
N GLU A 406 -2.94 -39.55 12.36
CA GLU A 406 -2.14 -39.15 11.21
C GLU A 406 -3.04 -39.04 9.96
N LEU A 407 -3.18 -37.83 9.43
CA LEU A 407 -3.96 -37.55 8.23
C LEU A 407 -3.04 -37.52 7.01
N GLY A 408 -3.21 -38.47 6.09
CA GLY A 408 -2.46 -38.58 4.83
C GLY A 408 -2.86 -37.50 3.82
N LEU A 409 -2.56 -36.25 4.14
CA LEU A 409 -2.82 -35.09 3.29
C LEU A 409 -1.53 -34.77 2.54
N ASP A 410 -1.40 -35.06 1.25
CA ASP A 410 -0.17 -34.72 0.51
C ASP A 410 0.00 -33.20 0.40
N THR A 411 -0.97 -32.54 -0.24
CA THR A 411 -1.03 -31.09 -0.45
C THR A 411 -2.45 -30.56 -0.18
N PRO A 412 -2.85 -30.44 1.10
CA PRO A 412 -4.21 -29.98 1.42
C PRO A 412 -4.42 -28.54 0.95
N ARG A 413 -5.61 -28.28 0.41
CA ARG A 413 -6.03 -26.94 -0.01
C ARG A 413 -6.13 -26.03 1.21
N LEU A 414 -5.55 -24.83 1.15
CA LEU A 414 -5.83 -23.77 2.12
C LEU A 414 -7.28 -23.29 1.92
N LEU A 415 -8.10 -23.38 2.96
CA LEU A 415 -9.50 -22.98 2.91
C LEU A 415 -9.70 -21.54 3.35
N LEU A 416 -9.03 -21.13 4.43
CA LEU A 416 -9.23 -19.81 5.01
C LEU A 416 -7.94 -19.27 5.64
N THR A 417 -7.58 -18.05 5.26
CA THR A 417 -6.66 -17.20 6.01
C THR A 417 -7.47 -16.34 6.97
N HIS A 418 -7.22 -16.46 8.27
CA HIS A 418 -7.98 -15.78 9.30
C HIS A 418 -7.09 -14.79 10.05
N PHE A 419 -7.36 -13.50 9.90
CA PHE A 419 -6.70 -12.46 10.69
C PHE A 419 -7.54 -12.12 11.92
N LEU A 420 -6.89 -12.04 13.06
CA LEU A 420 -7.52 -11.76 14.33
C LEU A 420 -6.83 -10.58 14.98
N HIS A 421 -7.56 -9.48 15.18
CA HIS A 421 -7.01 -8.30 15.83
C HIS A 421 -6.72 -8.55 17.32
N ALA A 422 -5.61 -7.98 17.76
CA ALA A 422 -5.27 -7.84 19.17
C ALA A 422 -6.40 -7.15 19.94
N GLY A 423 -6.48 -7.43 21.23
CA GLY A 423 -7.53 -6.91 22.10
C GLY A 423 -7.22 -7.23 23.55
N PRO A 424 -8.13 -6.88 24.48
CA PRO A 424 -7.85 -6.91 25.92
C PRO A 424 -7.40 -8.27 26.47
N ARG A 425 -7.74 -9.37 25.77
CA ARG A 425 -7.41 -10.75 26.16
C ARG A 425 -6.21 -11.33 25.42
N ALA A 426 -5.78 -10.73 24.32
CA ALA A 426 -4.64 -11.19 23.52
C ALA A 426 -3.91 -9.97 22.93
N PRO A 427 -2.72 -9.64 23.43
CA PRO A 427 -2.06 -8.36 23.12
C PRO A 427 -1.44 -8.29 21.72
N LEU A 428 -1.34 -9.44 21.03
CA LEU A 428 -0.79 -9.53 19.68
C LEU A 428 -1.89 -9.91 18.69
N ASN A 429 -1.81 -9.33 17.49
CA ASN A 429 -2.59 -9.79 16.36
C ASN A 429 -2.23 -11.26 16.07
N LYS A 430 -3.14 -11.99 15.47
CA LYS A 430 -2.97 -13.41 15.17
C LYS A 430 -3.38 -13.74 13.74
N VAL A 431 -2.56 -14.50 13.05
CA VAL A 431 -2.82 -14.98 11.68
C VAL A 431 -3.04 -16.49 11.73
N GLY A 432 -4.17 -16.94 11.20
CA GLY A 432 -4.57 -18.33 11.14
C GLY A 432 -4.58 -18.86 9.72
N LEU A 433 -4.04 -20.06 9.52
CA LEU A 433 -4.14 -20.78 8.27
C LEU A 433 -4.92 -22.07 8.51
N ILE A 434 -6.06 -22.22 7.84
CA ILE A 434 -6.96 -23.35 8.02
C ILE A 434 -6.98 -24.17 6.73
N PHE A 435 -6.47 -25.39 6.80
CA PHE A 435 -6.32 -26.29 5.66
C PHE A 435 -7.46 -27.31 5.60
N ASP A 436 -7.77 -27.79 4.40
CA ASP A 436 -8.73 -28.87 4.22
C ASP A 436 -8.14 -30.19 4.75
N GLY A 437 -8.65 -30.65 5.90
CA GLY A 437 -8.24 -31.89 6.53
C GLY A 437 -8.92 -33.13 5.96
N GLY A 438 -9.81 -32.97 4.97
CA GLY A 438 -10.51 -34.07 4.32
C GLY A 438 -11.65 -34.66 5.15
N ARG A 439 -12.04 -35.89 4.81
CA ARG A 439 -13.12 -36.63 5.47
C ARG A 439 -12.58 -37.81 6.25
N LEU A 440 -13.01 -37.95 7.50
CA LEU A 440 -12.73 -39.09 8.35
C LEU A 440 -13.79 -40.17 8.14
N SER A 441 -13.32 -41.40 7.95
CA SER A 441 -14.17 -42.59 7.99
C SER A 441 -14.71 -42.83 9.40
N ALA A 442 -15.78 -43.62 9.52
CA ALA A 442 -16.32 -44.02 10.82
C ALA A 442 -15.29 -44.75 11.69
N ASP A 443 -14.37 -45.50 11.08
CA ASP A 443 -13.25 -46.14 11.81
C ASP A 443 -12.23 -45.13 12.33
N GLN A 444 -11.88 -44.11 11.54
CA GLN A 444 -10.99 -43.04 11.99
C GLN A 444 -11.62 -42.23 13.12
N LEU A 445 -12.92 -41.91 13.03
CA LEU A 445 -13.63 -41.22 14.12
C LEU A 445 -13.58 -42.01 15.44
N ARG A 446 -13.78 -43.35 15.39
CA ARG A 446 -13.65 -44.21 16.58
C ARG A 446 -12.25 -44.28 17.17
N ARG A 447 -11.22 -43.96 16.37
CA ARG A 447 -9.82 -43.96 16.78
C ARG A 447 -9.36 -42.64 17.37
N ILE A 448 -10.17 -41.58 17.31
CA ILE A 448 -9.84 -40.31 17.99
C ILE A 448 -9.55 -40.59 19.47
N ARG A 449 -8.36 -40.20 19.92
CA ARG A 449 -7.93 -40.19 21.32
C ARG A 449 -7.47 -38.78 21.63
N LEU A 450 -8.24 -38.08 22.44
CA LEU A 450 -7.93 -36.71 22.81
C LEU A 450 -6.75 -36.68 23.77
N ASP A 451 -5.86 -35.70 23.59
CA ASP A 451 -4.95 -35.32 24.66
C ASP A 451 -5.78 -34.70 25.80
N PRO A 452 -5.87 -35.35 26.98
CA PRO A 452 -6.65 -34.83 28.10
C PRO A 452 -6.09 -33.54 28.71
N VAL A 453 -4.84 -33.16 28.39
CA VAL A 453 -4.25 -31.88 28.79
C VAL A 453 -4.87 -30.72 28.01
N GLU A 454 -5.36 -30.98 26.80
CA GLU A 454 -5.83 -29.93 25.89
C GLU A 454 -7.33 -30.00 25.59
N HIS A 455 -7.93 -31.19 25.47
CA HIS A 455 -9.33 -31.38 25.11
C HIS A 455 -10.03 -32.47 25.93
N ASP A 456 -11.29 -32.22 26.29
CA ASP A 456 -12.10 -33.17 27.06
C ASP A 456 -13.23 -33.82 26.25
N MET A 457 -13.49 -33.35 25.02
CA MET A 457 -14.59 -33.83 24.20
C MET A 457 -14.34 -33.57 22.71
N TRP A 458 -14.89 -34.44 21.86
CA TRP A 458 -15.03 -34.18 20.43
C TRP A 458 -16.46 -34.51 20.00
N ALA A 459 -16.95 -33.83 18.98
CA ALA A 459 -18.26 -34.10 18.43
C ALA A 459 -18.33 -33.80 16.93
N VAL A 460 -19.39 -34.29 16.29
CA VAL A 460 -19.68 -34.15 14.86
C VAL A 460 -21.13 -33.74 14.70
N HIS A 461 -21.35 -32.56 14.16
CA HIS A 461 -22.68 -32.00 13.96
C HIS A 461 -22.77 -31.25 12.63
N ASP A 462 -23.99 -31.02 12.16
CA ASP A 462 -24.21 -30.10 11.04
C ASP A 462 -23.98 -28.64 11.47
N LEU A 463 -23.96 -27.73 10.49
CA LEU A 463 -23.75 -26.29 10.76
C LEU A 463 -24.86 -25.69 11.63
N ALA A 464 -26.11 -26.13 11.48
CA ALA A 464 -27.23 -25.57 12.25
C ALA A 464 -27.04 -25.83 13.74
N HIS A 465 -26.64 -27.05 14.10
CA HIS A 465 -26.40 -27.42 15.48
C HIS A 465 -25.08 -26.84 16.02
N TRP A 466 -24.03 -26.74 15.18
CA TRP A 466 -22.81 -26.03 15.60
C TRP A 466 -23.07 -24.56 15.92
N ARG A 467 -24.02 -23.91 15.25
CA ARG A 467 -24.45 -22.54 15.56
C ARG A 467 -25.02 -22.41 16.96
N GLU A 468 -25.68 -23.45 17.47
CA GLU A 468 -26.25 -23.49 18.81
C GLU A 468 -25.18 -23.76 19.88
N LEU A 469 -24.18 -24.60 19.55
CA LEU A 469 -23.16 -25.05 20.49
C LEU A 469 -21.94 -24.12 20.59
N MET A 470 -21.61 -23.37 19.53
CA MET A 470 -20.43 -22.51 19.49
C MET A 470 -20.77 -21.07 19.87
N ALA A 471 -19.81 -20.39 20.52
CA ALA A 471 -19.87 -18.95 20.66
C ALA A 471 -19.95 -18.28 19.27
N PRO A 472 -20.68 -17.15 19.10
CA PRO A 472 -20.91 -16.54 17.79
C PRO A 472 -19.65 -16.34 16.95
N ARG A 473 -18.55 -15.89 17.56
CA ARG A 473 -17.25 -15.73 16.90
C ARG A 473 -16.65 -17.04 16.41
N GLY A 474 -16.70 -18.09 17.23
CA GLY A 474 -16.23 -19.42 16.84
C GLY A 474 -17.02 -19.96 15.65
N PHE A 475 -18.34 -19.73 15.66
CA PHE A 475 -19.22 -20.12 14.56
C PHE A 475 -18.96 -19.33 13.27
N VAL A 476 -18.73 -18.01 13.35
CA VAL A 476 -18.40 -17.20 12.16
C VAL A 476 -17.18 -17.75 11.41
N ARG A 477 -16.15 -18.19 12.15
CA ARG A 477 -14.98 -18.82 11.56
C ARG A 477 -15.33 -20.17 10.92
N LEU A 478 -16.11 -21.01 11.60
CA LEU A 478 -16.56 -22.30 11.05
C LEU A 478 -17.38 -22.13 9.77
N ASP A 479 -18.35 -21.24 9.77
CA ASP A 479 -19.19 -20.92 8.62
C ASP A 479 -18.37 -20.42 7.43
N ALA A 480 -17.40 -19.53 7.67
CA ALA A 480 -16.52 -19.02 6.63
C ALA A 480 -15.67 -20.14 6.00
N VAL A 481 -15.11 -21.05 6.81
CA VAL A 481 -14.35 -22.21 6.32
C VAL A 481 -15.22 -23.12 5.46
N GLU A 482 -16.45 -23.40 5.89
CA GLU A 482 -17.36 -24.27 5.15
C GLU A 482 -17.81 -23.64 3.82
N ARG A 483 -18.14 -22.35 3.81
CA ARG A 483 -18.41 -21.62 2.55
C ARG A 483 -17.20 -21.61 1.63
N ALA A 484 -16.00 -21.35 2.16
CA ALA A 484 -14.78 -21.37 1.36
C ALA A 484 -14.48 -22.76 0.78
N ARG A 485 -14.78 -23.84 1.54
CA ARG A 485 -14.67 -25.22 1.04
C ARG A 485 -15.57 -25.46 -0.17
N LEU A 486 -16.79 -24.93 -0.14
CA LEU A 486 -17.78 -25.04 -1.22
C LEU A 486 -17.50 -24.09 -2.40
N GLY A 487 -16.50 -23.21 -2.29
CA GLY A 487 -16.19 -22.21 -3.33
C GLY A 487 -17.09 -20.97 -3.27
N GLU A 488 -17.84 -20.78 -2.18
CA GLU A 488 -18.85 -19.74 -1.99
C GLU A 488 -18.46 -18.71 -0.92
N GLY A 489 -17.30 -18.91 -0.28
CA GLY A 489 -16.86 -18.14 0.88
C GLY A 489 -15.56 -17.38 0.64
N PRO A 490 -15.25 -16.42 1.52
CA PRO A 490 -14.03 -15.66 1.37
C PRO A 490 -12.81 -16.55 1.66
N ALA A 491 -11.73 -16.35 0.91
CA ALA A 491 -10.43 -16.93 1.26
C ALA A 491 -9.77 -16.22 2.45
N TYR A 492 -10.33 -15.09 2.89
CA TYR A 492 -9.79 -14.24 3.95
C TYR A 492 -10.91 -13.74 4.90
N LEU A 493 -10.69 -13.88 6.21
CA LEU A 493 -11.63 -13.45 7.25
C LEU A 493 -10.91 -12.60 8.31
N ILE A 494 -11.51 -11.49 8.71
CA ILE A 494 -11.06 -10.69 9.87
C ILE A 494 -12.05 -10.88 11.02
N THR A 495 -11.55 -11.16 12.22
CA THR A 495 -12.33 -11.07 13.48
C THR A 495 -11.56 -10.31 14.56
N HIS A 496 -12.20 -10.03 15.70
CA HIS A 496 -11.64 -9.28 16.83
C HIS A 496 -11.63 -10.15 18.11
N THR A 497 -10.65 -9.94 19.00
CA THR A 497 -10.41 -10.80 20.18
C THR A 497 -11.36 -10.61 21.35
#